data_AF-A0A7J3XCJ4-F1
#
_entry.id   AF-A0A7J3XCJ4-F1
#
_cell.length_a   1.000
_cell.length_b   1.000
_cell.length_c   1.000
_cell.angle_alpha   90.00
_cell.angle_beta   90.00
_cell.angle_gamma   90.00
#
_symmetry.space_group_name_H-M   'P 1'
#
loop_
_entity.id
_entity.type
_entity.pdbx_description
1 polymer ?
#
loop_
_entity_poly.entity_id
_entity_poly.type
_entity_poly.pdbx_seq_one_letter_code
_entity_poly.pdbx_strand_id
1 'polypeptide(L)'
;EVALAFSTAYRVTYGSTTRVEVLPEVELNSLFKAVAEAVEEAVLNSMFTARTVEGRDGRVVHQIPVEEVLEILREYGSGWATFK
;
A
#
# COMPACT_ATOMS: atom_id res chain seq x y z
N GLU A 1 0.32 14.67 -5.58
CA GLU A 1 0.39 13.55 -4.63
C GLU A 1 0.91 14.06 -3.29
N VAL A 2 0.43 13.50 -2.19
CA VAL A 2 0.85 13.87 -0.82
C VAL A 2 1.05 12.58 -0.04
N ALA A 3 2.18 12.47 0.65
CA ALA A 3 2.46 11.39 1.58
C ALA A 3 2.57 11.94 3.00
N LEU A 4 2.00 11.22 3.97
CA LEU A 4 2.10 11.53 5.39
C LEU A 4 2.53 10.26 6.12
N ALA A 5 3.57 10.39 6.94
CA ALA A 5 4.05 9.32 7.80
C ALA A 5 4.06 9.82 9.26
N PHE A 6 3.70 8.94 10.17
CA PHE A 6 3.80 9.18 11.60
C PHE A 6 4.23 7.88 12.30
N SER A 7 4.84 8.03 13.47
CA SER A 7 5.22 6.90 14.31
C SER A 7 4.33 6.88 15.56
N THR A 8 4.00 5.68 16.00
CA THR A 8 3.31 5.45 17.28
C THR A 8 4.26 5.13 18.42
N ALA A 9 5.58 5.09 18.15
CA ALA A 9 6.61 4.75 19.14
C ALA A 9 6.59 5.69 20.35
N TYR A 10 6.23 6.96 20.15
CA TYR A 10 6.09 7.94 21.21
C TYR A 10 4.78 8.71 21.07
N ARG A 11 4.11 8.93 22.20
CA ARG A 11 3.00 9.89 22.31
C ARG A 11 3.50 11.10 23.07
N VAL A 12 3.44 12.28 22.45
CA VAL A 12 3.92 13.54 23.04
C VAL A 12 2.76 14.27 23.69
N THR A 13 2.84 14.52 25.01
CA THR A 13 1.83 15.28 25.74
C THR A 13 2.10 16.78 25.61
N TYR A 14 1.07 17.54 25.24
CA TYR A 14 1.14 18.99 25.11
C TYR A 14 1.65 19.65 26.40
N GLY A 15 2.62 20.55 26.27
CA GLY A 15 3.21 21.29 27.40
C GLY A 15 4.22 20.49 28.24
N SER A 16 4.62 19.29 27.80
CA SER A 16 5.62 18.47 28.49
C SER A 16 6.86 18.20 27.64
N THR A 17 8.00 17.96 28.31
CA THR A 17 9.22 17.49 27.64
C THR A 17 9.20 15.96 27.56
N THR A 18 9.36 15.41 26.37
CA THR A 18 9.49 13.96 26.14
C THR A 18 10.91 13.64 25.67
N ARG A 19 11.57 12.70 26.35
CA ARG A 19 12.84 12.14 25.88
C ARG A 19 12.53 11.00 24.91
N VAL A 20 13.17 11.00 23.75
CA VAL A 20 12.95 9.99 22.71
C VAL A 20 14.27 9.32 22.34
N GLU A 21 14.21 8.03 22.06
CA GLU A 21 15.28 7.28 21.40
C GLU A 21 14.90 7.11 19.93
N VAL A 22 15.86 7.35 19.06
CA VAL A 22 15.66 7.35 17.61
C VAL A 22 16.49 6.23 16.99
N LEU A 23 15.92 5.55 15.99
CA LEU A 23 16.65 4.52 15.25
C LEU A 23 17.84 5.13 14.51
N PRO A 24 19.01 4.48 14.53
CA PRO A 24 20.12 4.84 13.66
C PRO A 24 19.72 4.76 12.19
N GLU A 25 20.28 5.67 11.37
CA GLU A 25 19.93 5.76 9.94
C GLU A 25 20.16 4.45 9.16
N VAL A 26 21.19 3.68 9.53
CA VAL A 26 21.49 2.38 8.91
C VAL A 26 20.35 1.36 9.03
N GLU A 27 19.54 1.46 10.09
CA GLU A 27 18.40 0.58 10.31
C GLU A 27 17.15 1.01 9.53
N LEU A 28 17.12 2.24 9.01
CA LEU A 28 15.97 2.77 8.25
C LEU A 28 15.81 2.12 6.87
N ASN A 29 16.87 1.56 6.30
CA ASN A 29 16.81 0.92 4.97
C ASN A 29 15.71 -0.15 4.89
N SER A 30 15.56 -0.95 5.95
CA SER A 30 14.51 -1.97 6.04
C SER A 30 13.12 -1.33 6.11
N LEU A 31 12.96 -0.20 6.81
CA LEU A 31 11.70 0.52 6.89
C LEU A 31 11.34 1.19 5.56
N PHE A 32 12.30 1.76 4.83
CA PHE A 32 12.06 2.33 3.51
C PHE A 32 11.58 1.28 2.51
N LYS A 33 12.21 0.11 2.50
CA LYS A 33 11.76 -1.02 1.70
C LYS A 33 10.35 -1.47 2.09
N ALA A 34 10.10 -1.65 3.39
CA ALA A 34 8.79 -2.07 3.88
C ALA A 34 7.66 -1.07 3.54
N VAL A 35 7.93 0.24 3.61
CA VAL A 35 6.96 1.27 3.22
C VAL A 35 6.69 1.22 1.73
N ALA A 36 7.72 1.05 0.89
CA ALA A 36 7.55 0.94 -0.56
C ALA A 36 6.68 -0.27 -0.92
N GLU A 37 6.98 -1.45 -0.37
CA GLU A 37 6.20 -2.68 -0.58
C GLU A 37 4.76 -2.54 -0.08
N ALA A 38 4.56 -1.96 1.10
CA ALA A 38 3.23 -1.76 1.67
C ALA A 38 2.37 -0.79 0.85
N VAL A 39 2.96 0.27 0.30
CA VAL A 39 2.25 1.24 -0.55
C VAL A 39 1.95 0.64 -1.92
N GLU A 40 2.90 -0.07 -2.53
CA GLU A 40 2.68 -0.81 -3.79
C GLU A 40 1.49 -1.76 -3.64
N GLU A 41 1.52 -2.60 -2.60
CA GLU A 41 0.47 -3.57 -2.32
C GLU A 41 -0.87 -2.89 -1.97
N ALA A 42 -0.86 -1.74 -1.28
CA ALA A 42 -2.09 -0.99 -1.00
C ALA A 42 -2.75 -0.44 -2.28
N VAL A 43 -1.95 0.04 -3.24
CA VAL A 43 -2.46 0.51 -4.53
C VAL A 43 -3.04 -0.67 -5.32
N LEU A 44 -2.32 -1.80 -5.41
CA LEU A 44 -2.81 -3.01 -6.04
C LEU A 44 -4.14 -3.47 -5.41
N ASN A 45 -4.19 -3.56 -4.09
CA ASN A 45 -5.41 -3.92 -3.36
C ASN A 45 -6.57 -2.98 -3.66
N SER A 46 -6.32 -1.67 -3.81
CA SER A 46 -7.38 -0.72 -4.16
C SER A 46 -8.01 -1.03 -5.52
N MET A 47 -7.21 -1.51 -6.50
CA MET A 47 -7.70 -1.89 -7.82
C MET A 47 -8.45 -3.22 -7.81
N PHE A 48 -7.91 -4.23 -7.12
CA PHE A 48 -8.51 -5.58 -7.05
C PHE A 48 -9.78 -5.64 -6.19
N THR A 49 -9.94 -4.73 -5.23
CA THR A 49 -11.12 -4.68 -4.35
C THR A 49 -12.15 -3.64 -4.79
N ALA A 50 -11.81 -2.78 -5.74
CA ALA A 50 -12.75 -1.82 -6.33
C ALA A 50 -13.91 -2.56 -7.00
N ARG A 51 -15.09 -1.96 -6.93
CA ARG A 51 -16.31 -2.47 -7.59
C ARG A 51 -16.66 -1.55 -8.75
N THR A 52 -17.32 -2.11 -9.77
CA THR A 52 -17.90 -1.30 -10.85
C THR A 52 -18.91 -0.30 -10.26
N VAL A 53 -18.78 0.98 -10.62
CA VAL A 53 -19.66 2.06 -10.17
C VAL A 53 -20.23 2.78 -11.37
N GLU A 54 -21.54 3.02 -11.36
CA GLU A 54 -22.18 4.01 -12.22
C GLU A 54 -22.29 5.33 -11.47
N GLY A 55 -21.67 6.37 -12.01
CA GLY A 55 -21.62 7.71 -11.49
C GLY A 55 -22.51 8.68 -12.25
N ARG A 56 -22.24 9.97 -12.07
CA ARG A 56 -23.01 11.06 -12.69
C ARG A 56 -22.98 10.97 -14.22
N ASP A 57 -24.11 11.33 -14.83
CA ASP A 57 -24.32 11.36 -16.29
C ASP A 57 -24.15 9.97 -16.95
N GLY A 58 -24.47 8.89 -16.23
CA GLY A 58 -24.36 7.52 -16.73
C GLY A 58 -22.92 7.04 -16.95
N ARG A 59 -21.92 7.72 -16.37
CA ARG A 59 -20.52 7.28 -16.46
C ARG A 59 -20.32 6.02 -15.65
N VAL A 60 -19.93 4.93 -16.30
CA VAL A 60 -19.56 3.68 -15.63
C VAL A 60 -18.05 3.57 -15.54
N VAL A 61 -17.53 3.32 -14.34
CA VAL A 61 -16.14 2.94 -14.10
C VAL A 61 -16.15 1.47 -13.69
N HIS A 62 -15.55 0.63 -14.51
CA HIS A 62 -15.51 -0.80 -14.28
C HIS A 62 -14.40 -1.18 -13.30
N GLN A 63 -14.67 -2.19 -12.47
CA GLN A 63 -13.62 -2.89 -11.75
C GLN A 63 -12.62 -3.52 -12.73
N ILE A 64 -11.41 -3.80 -12.25
CA ILE A 64 -10.42 -4.53 -13.04
C ILE A 64 -10.94 -5.97 -13.32
N PRO A 65 -10.73 -6.53 -14.53
CA PRO A 65 -11.10 -7.92 -14.82
C PRO A 65 -10.12 -8.88 -14.12
N VAL A 66 -10.46 -9.28 -12.90
CA VAL A 66 -9.57 -10.05 -12.01
C VAL A 66 -9.10 -11.35 -12.67
N GLU A 67 -10.01 -12.10 -13.28
CA GLU A 67 -9.68 -13.38 -13.92
C GLU A 67 -8.68 -13.22 -15.07
N GLU A 68 -8.89 -12.24 -15.95
CA GLU A 68 -8.01 -11.96 -17.09
C GLU A 68 -6.61 -11.52 -16.62
N VAL A 69 -6.55 -10.69 -15.58
CA VAL A 69 -5.27 -10.26 -15.00
C VAL A 69 -4.51 -11.45 -14.41
N LEU A 70 -5.20 -12.37 -13.73
CA LEU A 70 -4.57 -13.58 -13.21
C LEU A 70 -4.07 -14.51 -14.32
N GLU A 71 -4.75 -14.58 -15.46
CA GLU A 71 -4.28 -15.32 -16.63
C GLU A 71 -2.99 -14.72 -17.20
N ILE A 72 -2.95 -13.39 -17.38
CA ILE A 72 -1.75 -12.66 -17.82
C ILE A 72 -0.59 -12.90 -16.84
N LEU A 73 -0.82 -12.81 -15.53
CA LEU A 73 0.22 -13.03 -14.52
C LEU A 73 0.80 -14.46 -14.54
N ARG A 74 0.00 -15.46 -14.90
CA ARG A 74 0.47 -16.85 -15.08
C ARG A 74 1.30 -17.00 -16.35
N GLU A 75 0.89 -16.38 -17.45
CA GLU A 75 1.60 -16.44 -18.73
C GLU A 75 3.03 -15.90 -18.61
N TYR A 76 3.22 -14.80 -17.88
CA TYR A 76 4.53 -14.16 -17.69
C TYR A 76 5.36 -14.75 -16.55
N GLY A 77 4.90 -15.84 -15.91
CA GLY A 77 5.67 -16.55 -14.89
C GLY A 77 5.90 -15.74 -13.61
N SER A 78 4.94 -14.91 -13.20
CA SER A 78 5.06 -14.17 -11.95
C SER A 78 5.09 -15.15 -10.75
N GLY A 79 6.11 -15.04 -9.89
CA GLY A 79 6.31 -15.91 -8.72
C GLY A 79 5.19 -15.87 -7.66
N TRP A 80 4.17 -15.05 -7.87
CA TRP A 80 2.95 -14.98 -7.06
C TRP A 80 2.13 -16.27 -7.12
N ALA A 81 2.20 -17.01 -8.24
CA ALA A 81 1.44 -18.26 -8.43
C ALA A 81 1.93 -19.43 -7.57
N THR A 82 3.01 -19.26 -6.80
CA THR A 82 3.64 -20.33 -6.00
C THR A 82 3.24 -20.29 -4.51
N PHE A 83 2.46 -19.30 -4.07
CA PHE A 83 1.85 -19.30 -2.72
C PHE A 83 0.47 -19.98 -2.77
N LYS A 84 0.46 -21.31 -2.85
CA LYS A 84 -0.70 -22.16 -2.51
C LYS A 84 -0.26 -23.28 -1.59
#